data_AF-A0A486UFF9-F1
#
_entry.id   AF-A0A486UFF9-F1
#
_cell.length_a   1.000
_cell.length_b   1.000
_cell.length_c   1.000
_cell.angle_alpha   90.00
_cell.angle_beta   90.00
_cell.angle_gamma   90.00
#
_symmetry.space_group_name_H-M   'P 1'
#
loop_
_entity.id
_entity.type
_entity.pdbx_description
1 polymer ?
#
loop_
_entity_poly.entity_id
_entity_poly.type
_entity_poly.pdbx_seq_one_letter_code
_entity_poly.pdbx_strand_id
1 'polypeptide(L)'
;MSDKLAAGEIRLKPEQMKNRDKLVSFAVTLASQIKMYTRSNHNDISIAQENSLLPLINYAWGKQFENMNKVLKNHPGCDYWKPVERLGLQMTAIVAKKKYQDTLEKLRNNNRLKGKFDEVWFFVLTAERLPDNVREYPDDFCCKYLTLYDLVEIVIAQPLAFQRDFLLLAEQEYSDYFPPRVVTSKQGYRVSENMPIPFDLGLFNALIETNEWFDDVAKGERDVH
;
A
#
# COMPACT_ATOMS: atom_id res chain seq x y z
N MET A 1 -17.60 -28.18 32.27
CA MET A 1 -16.49 -27.31 32.72
C MET A 1 -15.32 -27.60 31.79
N SER A 2 -15.33 -27.10 30.56
CA SER A 2 -14.89 -25.75 30.15
C SER A 2 -13.39 -25.50 30.40
N ASP A 3 -12.56 -26.21 29.64
CA ASP A 3 -11.22 -25.75 29.29
C ASP A 3 -11.35 -24.63 28.26
N LYS A 4 -11.36 -23.38 28.74
CA LYS A 4 -11.13 -22.22 27.89
C LYS A 4 -9.63 -22.07 27.69
N LEU A 5 -9.17 -22.46 26.50
CA LEU A 5 -7.89 -22.08 25.93
C LEU A 5 -7.66 -20.57 26.10
N ALA A 6 -6.63 -20.23 26.88
CA ALA A 6 -6.11 -18.87 26.96
C ALA A 6 -5.50 -18.52 25.59
N ALA A 7 -6.21 -17.70 24.82
CA ALA A 7 -5.63 -16.98 23.70
C ALA A 7 -4.61 -15.98 24.27
N GLY A 8 -3.33 -16.35 24.22
CA GLY A 8 -2.25 -15.45 24.58
C GLY A 8 -2.17 -14.32 23.56
N GLU A 9 -2.54 -13.11 23.94
CA GLU A 9 -2.14 -11.90 23.23
C GLU A 9 -0.61 -11.87 23.14
N ILE A 10 -0.08 -12.01 21.92
CA ILE A 10 1.35 -11.81 21.66
C ILE A 10 1.63 -10.32 21.85
N ARG A 11 1.98 -9.93 23.08
CA ARG A 11 2.35 -8.55 23.39
C ARG A 11 3.68 -8.24 22.71
N LEU A 12 3.64 -7.41 21.67
CA LEU A 12 4.84 -6.96 20.95
C LEU A 12 5.83 -6.34 21.94
N LYS A 13 7.12 -6.64 21.77
CA LYS A 13 8.18 -6.00 22.56
C LYS A 13 8.19 -4.48 22.27
N PRO A 14 8.59 -3.62 23.21
CA PRO A 14 8.59 -2.15 23.01
C PRO A 14 9.32 -1.70 21.74
N GLU A 15 10.42 -2.35 21.38
CA GLU A 15 11.15 -2.06 20.13
C GLU A 15 10.39 -2.47 18.87
N GLN A 16 9.67 -3.61 18.90
CA GLN A 16 8.83 -4.03 17.78
C GLN A 16 7.66 -3.07 17.59
N MET A 17 7.08 -2.57 18.68
CA MET A 17 6.04 -1.53 18.62
C MET A 17 6.58 -0.26 17.97
N LYS A 18 7.75 0.22 18.40
CA LYS A 18 8.40 1.39 17.79
C LYS A 18 8.69 1.21 16.30
N ASN A 19 9.17 0.03 15.90
CA ASN A 19 9.39 -0.28 14.48
C ASN A 19 8.08 -0.33 13.71
N ARG A 20 7.02 -0.89 14.30
CA ARG A 20 5.68 -0.92 13.71
C ARG A 20 5.15 0.47 13.46
N ASP A 21 5.25 1.37 14.44
CA ASP A 21 4.77 2.75 14.30
C ASP A 21 5.51 3.48 13.16
N LYS A 22 6.83 3.28 13.05
CA LYS A 22 7.63 3.82 11.93
C LYS A 22 7.18 3.27 10.58
N LEU A 23 7.00 1.95 10.46
CA LEU A 23 6.58 1.30 9.21
C LEU A 23 5.17 1.70 8.79
N VAL A 24 4.23 1.76 9.74
CA VAL A 24 2.86 2.20 9.51
C VAL A 24 2.86 3.66 9.04
N SER A 25 3.61 4.54 9.73
CA SER A 25 3.73 5.94 9.33
C SER A 25 4.30 6.08 7.92
N PHE A 26 5.34 5.32 7.59
CA PHE A 26 5.92 5.28 6.24
C PHE A 26 4.90 4.84 5.18
N ALA A 27 4.24 3.70 5.40
CA ALA A 27 3.26 3.13 4.48
C ALA A 27 2.06 4.06 4.24
N VAL A 28 1.54 4.71 5.30
CA VAL A 28 0.41 5.64 5.20
C VAL A 28 0.80 6.92 4.46
N THR A 29 1.99 7.48 4.73
CA THR A 29 2.48 8.65 4.01
C THR A 29 2.64 8.35 2.52
N LEU A 30 3.27 7.22 2.20
CA LEU A 30 3.46 6.77 0.82
C LEU A 30 2.12 6.59 0.09
N ALA A 31 1.19 5.82 0.68
CA ALA A 31 -0.13 5.60 0.12
C ALA A 31 -0.89 6.92 -0.12
N SER A 32 -0.84 7.83 0.85
CA SER A 32 -1.52 9.14 0.78
C SER A 32 -0.96 9.99 -0.36
N GLN A 33 0.36 10.07 -0.48
CA GLN A 33 0.99 10.84 -1.54
C GLN A 33 0.69 10.27 -2.92
N ILE A 34 0.80 8.94 -3.10
CA ILE A 34 0.45 8.27 -4.36
C ILE A 34 -1.00 8.55 -4.74
N LYS A 35 -1.92 8.49 -3.76
CA LYS A 35 -3.34 8.83 -3.97
C LYS A 35 -3.53 10.28 -4.40
N MET A 36 -2.78 11.23 -3.84
CA MET A 36 -2.81 12.63 -4.25
C MET A 36 -2.29 12.82 -5.67
N TYR A 37 -1.13 12.25 -6.02
CA TYR A 37 -0.54 12.39 -7.36
C TYR A 37 -1.38 11.74 -8.45
N THR A 38 -2.00 10.59 -8.15
CA THR A 38 -2.93 9.91 -9.07
C THR A 38 -4.14 10.80 -9.41
N ARG A 39 -4.65 11.56 -8.43
CA ARG A 39 -5.77 12.52 -8.65
C ARG A 39 -5.34 13.75 -9.45
N SER A 40 -4.07 14.13 -9.37
CA SER A 40 -3.51 15.30 -10.05
C SER A 40 -2.95 15.00 -11.45
N ASN A 41 -3.15 13.79 -12.01
CA ASN A 41 -2.57 13.32 -13.28
C ASN A 41 -1.03 13.44 -13.36
N HIS A 42 -0.33 13.42 -12.22
CA HIS A 42 1.14 13.47 -12.16
C HIS A 42 1.72 12.05 -12.21
N ASN A 43 1.74 11.47 -13.41
CA ASN A 43 2.15 10.08 -13.63
C ASN A 43 3.65 9.85 -13.41
N ASP A 44 4.50 10.86 -13.66
CA ASP A 44 5.96 10.73 -13.56
C ASP A 44 6.44 10.45 -12.13
N ILE A 45 5.80 11.08 -11.13
CA ILE A 45 6.11 10.87 -9.73
C ILE A 45 5.68 9.45 -9.30
N SER A 46 4.54 8.98 -9.79
CA SER A 46 4.05 7.62 -9.48
C SER A 46 5.03 6.54 -9.98
N ILE A 47 5.62 6.73 -11.17
CA ILE A 47 6.62 5.83 -11.73
C ILE A 47 7.93 5.86 -10.93
N ALA A 48 8.40 7.03 -10.48
CA ALA A 48 9.57 7.14 -9.62
C ALA A 48 9.36 6.40 -8.29
N GLN A 49 8.18 6.56 -7.70
CA GLN A 49 7.78 5.90 -6.46
C GLN A 49 7.67 4.37 -6.61
N GLU A 50 7.15 3.89 -7.74
CA GLU A 50 7.10 2.46 -8.06
C GLU A 50 8.51 1.84 -8.18
N ASN A 51 9.44 2.54 -8.81
CA ASN A 51 10.82 2.06 -8.96
C ASN A 51 11.55 1.99 -7.62
N SER A 52 11.38 2.98 -6.74
CA SER A 52 12.00 3.02 -5.40
C SER A 52 11.41 1.99 -4.43
N LEU A 53 10.22 1.45 -4.69
CA LEU A 53 9.58 0.47 -3.81
C LEU A 53 10.02 -0.97 -4.14
N LEU A 54 10.51 -1.22 -5.36
CA LEU A 54 10.96 -2.56 -5.77
C LEU A 54 12.07 -3.14 -4.87
N PRO A 55 13.13 -2.39 -4.47
CA PRO A 55 14.13 -2.89 -3.52
C PRO A 55 13.51 -3.34 -2.19
N LEU A 56 12.52 -2.59 -1.68
CA LEU A 56 11.82 -2.93 -0.44
C LEU A 56 10.98 -4.21 -0.59
N ILE A 57 10.25 -4.35 -1.69
CA ILE A 57 9.47 -5.57 -1.98
C ILE A 57 10.40 -6.79 -2.10
N ASN A 58 11.51 -6.64 -2.82
CA ASN A 58 12.50 -7.69 -2.97
C ASN A 58 13.08 -8.11 -1.60
N TYR A 59 13.43 -7.14 -0.76
CA TYR A 59 13.95 -7.43 0.58
C TYR A 59 12.90 -8.12 1.47
N ALA A 60 11.68 -7.58 1.53
CA ALA A 60 10.61 -8.08 2.40
C ALA A 60 10.19 -9.53 2.10
N TRP A 61 10.10 -9.90 0.81
CA TRP A 61 9.69 -11.25 0.39
C TRP A 61 10.87 -12.16 -0.02
N GLY A 62 12.12 -11.71 0.14
CA GLY A 62 13.30 -12.46 -0.32
C GLY A 62 13.27 -12.73 -1.83
N LYS A 63 12.75 -11.79 -2.61
CA LYS A 63 12.64 -11.89 -4.07
C LYS A 63 13.72 -11.06 -4.76
N GLN A 64 13.88 -11.32 -6.05
CA GLN A 64 14.81 -10.64 -6.93
C GLN A 64 14.11 -10.37 -8.26
N PHE A 65 13.05 -9.56 -8.18
CA PHE A 65 12.34 -9.06 -9.33
C PHE A 65 13.23 -8.12 -10.14
N GLU A 66 13.22 -8.30 -11.45
CA GLU A 66 13.91 -7.45 -12.41
C GLU A 66 12.89 -6.63 -13.21
N ASN A 67 13.22 -5.37 -13.50
CA ASN A 67 12.38 -4.49 -14.29
C ASN A 67 12.33 -4.98 -15.75
N MET A 68 11.14 -5.32 -16.23
CA MET A 68 10.95 -5.89 -17.57
C MET A 68 11.26 -4.88 -18.67
N ASN A 69 11.14 -3.57 -18.41
CA ASN A 69 11.50 -2.54 -19.39
C ASN A 69 12.99 -2.52 -19.73
N LYS A 70 13.86 -3.09 -18.88
CA LYS A 70 15.29 -3.29 -19.18
C LYS A 70 15.54 -4.45 -20.14
N VAL A 71 14.63 -5.43 -20.17
CA VAL A 71 14.72 -6.65 -21.00
C VAL A 71 14.01 -6.46 -22.33
N LEU A 72 12.84 -5.80 -22.32
CA LEU A 72 12.08 -5.44 -23.52
C LEU A 72 11.33 -4.12 -23.28
N LYS A 73 11.64 -3.07 -24.05
CA LYS A 73 10.86 -1.82 -24.02
C LYS A 73 9.39 -2.11 -24.34
N ASN A 74 8.48 -1.55 -23.55
CA ASN A 74 7.02 -1.68 -23.70
C ASN A 74 6.51 -3.11 -23.50
N HIS A 75 7.00 -3.79 -22.45
CA HIS A 75 6.55 -5.14 -22.13
C HIS A 75 5.06 -5.15 -21.73
N PRO A 76 4.17 -5.91 -22.40
CA PRO A 76 2.76 -5.96 -22.05
C PRO A 76 2.54 -6.87 -20.84
N GLY A 77 1.74 -6.44 -19.86
CA GLY A 77 1.28 -7.32 -18.79
C GLY A 77 1.84 -6.94 -17.42
N CYS A 78 3.07 -7.35 -17.11
CA CYS A 78 3.74 -7.09 -15.83
C CYS A 78 4.85 -6.04 -15.93
N ASP A 79 5.07 -5.28 -14.86
CA ASP A 79 6.17 -4.31 -14.75
C ASP A 79 7.51 -5.01 -14.42
N TYR A 80 7.45 -6.08 -13.61
CA TYR A 80 8.61 -6.82 -13.13
C TYR A 80 8.43 -8.34 -13.27
N TRP A 81 9.56 -9.05 -13.35
CA TRP A 81 9.57 -10.51 -13.44
C TRP A 81 10.70 -11.15 -12.64
N LYS A 82 10.52 -12.42 -12.29
CA LYS A 82 11.58 -13.28 -11.76
C LYS A 82 11.58 -14.59 -12.56
N PRO A 83 12.43 -14.70 -13.61
CA PRO A 83 12.37 -15.80 -14.57
C PRO A 83 12.48 -17.20 -13.97
N VAL A 84 13.40 -17.37 -13.00
CA VAL A 84 13.67 -18.67 -12.36
C VAL A 84 12.44 -19.22 -11.64
N GLU A 85 11.66 -18.33 -11.01
CA GLU A 85 10.44 -18.69 -10.28
C GLU A 85 9.17 -18.57 -11.13
N ARG A 86 9.31 -18.16 -12.40
CA ARG A 86 8.16 -17.93 -13.30
C ARG A 86 7.11 -17.04 -12.64
N LEU A 87 7.59 -15.99 -11.98
CA LEU A 87 6.80 -15.11 -11.14
C LEU A 87 6.76 -13.70 -11.75
N GLY A 88 5.55 -13.18 -11.97
CA GLY A 88 5.31 -11.82 -12.45
C GLY A 88 4.92 -10.90 -11.29
N LEU A 89 5.27 -9.62 -11.39
CA LEU A 89 4.82 -8.58 -10.47
C LEU A 89 4.31 -7.37 -11.27
N GLN A 90 3.05 -7.02 -11.02
CA GLN A 90 2.44 -5.79 -11.48
C GLN A 90 2.25 -4.86 -10.29
N MET A 91 2.77 -3.63 -10.39
CA MET A 91 2.53 -2.58 -9.41
C MET A 91 1.44 -1.64 -9.89
N THR A 92 0.61 -1.14 -8.98
CA THR A 92 -0.45 -0.19 -9.35
C THR A 92 -0.93 0.66 -8.18
N ALA A 93 -1.06 1.97 -8.41
CA ALA A 93 -1.79 2.89 -7.52
C ALA A 93 -3.32 2.75 -7.60
N ILE A 94 -3.83 2.15 -8.68
CA ILE A 94 -5.27 2.10 -8.97
C ILE A 94 -5.82 0.71 -8.67
N VAL A 95 -6.79 0.65 -7.77
CA VAL A 95 -7.59 -0.54 -7.47
C VAL A 95 -8.76 -0.61 -8.46
N ALA A 96 -8.47 -0.94 -9.72
CA ALA A 96 -9.51 -1.10 -10.73
C ALA A 96 -9.57 -2.57 -11.18
N LYS A 97 -10.72 -3.22 -10.99
CA LYS A 97 -10.96 -4.60 -11.47
C LYS A 97 -10.58 -4.78 -12.94
N LYS A 98 -10.90 -3.77 -13.77
CA LYS A 98 -10.53 -3.74 -15.18
C LYS A 98 -9.01 -3.81 -15.39
N LYS A 99 -8.21 -3.11 -14.59
CA LYS A 99 -6.74 -3.11 -14.72
C LYS A 99 -6.15 -4.50 -14.42
N TYR A 100 -6.67 -5.21 -13.42
CA TYR A 100 -6.26 -6.59 -13.13
C TYR A 100 -6.65 -7.53 -14.26
N GLN A 101 -7.90 -7.44 -14.75
CA GLN A 101 -8.39 -8.25 -15.86
C GLN A 101 -7.60 -8.03 -17.14
N ASP A 102 -7.39 -6.77 -17.53
CA ASP A 102 -6.62 -6.40 -18.72
C ASP A 102 -5.17 -6.93 -18.62
N THR A 103 -4.59 -6.96 -17.42
CA THR A 103 -3.25 -7.54 -17.19
C THR A 103 -3.25 -9.05 -17.41
N LEU A 104 -4.18 -9.77 -16.79
CA LEU A 104 -4.28 -11.23 -16.90
C LEU A 104 -4.60 -11.67 -18.33
N GLU A 105 -5.51 -10.96 -19.01
CA GLU A 105 -5.82 -11.23 -20.42
C GLU A 105 -4.62 -11.00 -21.33
N LYS A 106 -3.82 -9.96 -21.08
CA LYS A 106 -2.56 -9.73 -21.82
C LYS A 106 -1.57 -10.86 -21.61
N LEU A 107 -1.40 -11.35 -20.37
CA LEU A 107 -0.48 -12.44 -20.07
C LEU A 107 -0.92 -13.75 -20.76
N ARG A 108 -2.22 -14.04 -20.76
CA ARG A 108 -2.78 -15.25 -21.39
C ARG A 108 -2.73 -15.22 -22.92
N ASN A 109 -3.16 -14.10 -23.50
CA ASN A 109 -3.37 -14.01 -24.95
C ASN A 109 -2.10 -13.64 -25.72
N ASN A 110 -1.04 -13.19 -25.03
CA ASN A 110 0.22 -12.86 -25.68
C ASN A 110 1.09 -14.10 -25.86
N ASN A 111 1.28 -14.51 -27.12
CA ASN A 111 2.10 -15.67 -27.48
C ASN A 111 3.55 -15.62 -26.95
N ARG A 112 4.11 -14.43 -26.67
CA ARG A 112 5.46 -14.29 -26.11
C ARG A 112 5.52 -14.52 -24.59
N LEU A 113 4.38 -14.45 -23.90
CA LEU A 113 4.25 -14.51 -22.44
C LEU A 113 3.52 -15.76 -21.96
N LYS A 114 2.77 -16.39 -22.86
CA LYS A 114 2.08 -17.64 -22.61
C LYS A 114 3.05 -18.67 -22.03
N GLY A 115 2.70 -19.22 -20.87
CA GLY A 115 3.51 -20.22 -20.18
C GLY A 115 4.86 -19.70 -19.66
N LYS A 116 5.05 -18.39 -19.46
CA LYS A 116 6.23 -17.83 -18.75
C LYS A 116 6.01 -17.60 -17.27
N PHE A 117 4.76 -17.59 -16.83
CA PHE A 117 4.37 -17.34 -15.46
C PHE A 117 3.55 -18.50 -14.94
N ASP A 118 3.78 -18.88 -13.69
CA ASP A 118 2.90 -19.77 -12.92
C ASP A 118 2.17 -18.98 -11.83
N GLU A 119 2.77 -17.86 -11.39
CA GLU A 119 2.23 -16.97 -10.37
C GLU A 119 2.38 -15.50 -10.79
N VAL A 120 1.38 -14.68 -10.45
CA VAL A 120 1.35 -13.24 -10.72
C VAL A 120 0.96 -12.48 -9.45
N TRP A 121 1.83 -11.58 -9.02
CA TRP A 121 1.58 -10.69 -7.89
C TRP A 121 1.07 -9.34 -8.38
N PHE A 122 -0.01 -8.87 -7.78
CA PHE A 122 -0.50 -7.51 -7.91
C PHE A 122 -0.21 -6.77 -6.63
N PHE A 123 0.77 -5.86 -6.69
CA PHE A 123 1.11 -5.01 -5.56
C PHE A 123 0.41 -3.67 -5.70
N VAL A 124 -0.57 -3.44 -4.84
CA VAL A 124 -1.44 -2.28 -4.88
C VAL A 124 -0.94 -1.27 -3.87
N LEU A 125 -0.66 -0.05 -4.32
CA LEU A 125 -0.02 1.02 -3.54
C LEU A 125 -1.04 1.73 -2.63
N THR A 126 -1.74 0.94 -1.84
CA THR A 126 -2.70 1.37 -0.82
C THR A 126 -2.33 0.77 0.52
N ALA A 127 -2.69 1.48 1.60
CA ALA A 127 -2.62 0.96 2.96
C ALA A 127 -3.90 0.22 3.38
N GLU A 128 -4.91 0.20 2.52
CA GLU A 128 -6.18 -0.49 2.75
C GLU A 128 -6.10 -1.96 2.31
N ARG A 129 -6.78 -2.86 3.02
CA ARG A 129 -6.94 -4.24 2.56
C ARG A 129 -7.81 -4.27 1.32
N LEU A 130 -7.44 -5.14 0.38
CA LEU A 130 -8.23 -5.34 -0.82
C LEU A 130 -9.44 -6.23 -0.51
N PRO A 131 -10.58 -6.03 -1.19
CA PRO A 131 -11.73 -6.91 -1.05
C PRO A 131 -11.41 -8.29 -1.64
N ASP A 132 -11.90 -9.35 -0.99
CA ASP A 132 -11.61 -10.77 -1.30
C ASP A 132 -12.12 -11.23 -2.68
N ASN A 133 -12.89 -10.41 -3.40
CA ASN A 133 -13.66 -10.80 -4.58
C ASN A 133 -12.92 -10.57 -5.92
N VAL A 134 -11.59 -10.70 -5.94
CA VAL A 134 -10.85 -10.63 -7.20
C VAL A 134 -10.93 -11.96 -7.94
N ARG A 135 -11.19 -11.90 -9.25
CA ARG A 135 -11.39 -13.10 -10.08
C ARG A 135 -10.05 -13.81 -10.26
N GLU A 136 -9.98 -15.07 -9.85
CA GLU A 136 -8.82 -15.94 -10.09
C GLU A 136 -9.00 -16.71 -11.41
N TYR A 137 -7.89 -16.95 -12.11
CA TYR A 137 -7.81 -17.87 -13.25
C TYR A 137 -6.93 -19.06 -12.85
N PRO A 138 -7.41 -19.94 -11.95
CA PRO A 138 -6.58 -20.96 -11.32
C PRO A 138 -5.95 -21.94 -12.33
N ASP A 139 -6.56 -22.11 -13.50
CA ASP A 139 -6.07 -23.00 -14.55
C ASP A 139 -4.87 -22.44 -15.32
N ASP A 140 -4.69 -21.11 -15.34
CA ASP A 140 -3.62 -20.45 -16.09
C ASP A 140 -2.51 -19.92 -15.16
N PHE A 141 -2.87 -19.25 -14.06
CA PHE A 141 -1.92 -18.62 -13.13
C PHE A 141 -2.50 -18.50 -11.70
N CYS A 142 -1.66 -18.67 -10.67
CA CYS A 142 -2.00 -18.27 -9.32
C CYS A 142 -1.85 -16.76 -9.15
N CYS A 143 -2.85 -16.08 -8.58
CA CYS A 143 -2.79 -14.64 -8.34
C CYS A 143 -2.62 -14.35 -6.85
N LYS A 144 -1.71 -13.43 -6.50
CA LYS A 144 -1.63 -12.84 -5.15
C LYS A 144 -1.84 -11.34 -5.22
N TYR A 145 -2.60 -10.83 -4.27
CA TYR A 145 -2.86 -9.41 -4.13
C TYR A 145 -2.21 -8.93 -2.84
N LEU A 146 -1.27 -8.00 -2.97
CA LEU A 146 -0.46 -7.48 -1.88
C LEU A 146 -0.61 -5.97 -1.80
N THR A 147 -0.48 -5.42 -0.61
CA THR A 147 -0.65 -4.01 -0.32
C THR A 147 0.52 -3.49 0.53
N LEU A 148 0.56 -2.18 0.77
CA LEU A 148 1.50 -1.60 1.72
C LEU A 148 1.20 -2.07 3.15
N TYR A 149 -0.05 -2.43 3.45
CA TYR A 149 -0.40 -3.08 4.71
C TYR A 149 0.27 -4.46 4.83
N ASP A 150 0.19 -5.28 3.79
CA ASP A 150 0.83 -6.62 3.79
C ASP A 150 2.35 -6.52 3.90
N LEU A 151 2.95 -5.47 3.31
CA LEU A 151 4.37 -5.16 3.48
C LEU A 151 4.71 -4.86 4.95
N VAL A 152 3.90 -4.07 5.66
CA VAL A 152 4.12 -3.80 7.09
C VAL A 152 4.02 -5.10 7.89
N GLU A 153 2.98 -5.88 7.67
CA GLU A 153 2.73 -7.10 8.46
C GLU A 153 3.83 -8.15 8.22
N ILE A 154 4.26 -8.37 6.97
CA ILE A 154 5.34 -9.33 6.70
C ILE A 154 6.66 -8.89 7.34
N VAL A 155 7.00 -7.59 7.32
CA VAL A 155 8.22 -7.09 7.95
C VAL A 155 8.13 -7.21 9.48
N ILE A 156 6.99 -6.88 10.09
CA ILE A 156 6.81 -6.97 11.54
C ILE A 156 6.84 -8.41 12.06
N ALA A 157 6.43 -9.38 11.24
CA ALA A 157 6.55 -10.79 11.56
C ALA A 157 8.01 -11.29 11.60
N GLN A 158 8.96 -10.57 11.01
CA GLN A 158 10.38 -10.94 10.98
C GLN A 158 11.13 -10.56 12.28
N PRO A 159 12.32 -11.14 12.53
CA PRO A 159 13.17 -10.77 13.66
C PRO A 159 13.54 -9.28 13.67
N LEU A 160 13.81 -8.75 14.86
CA LEU A 160 14.18 -7.33 15.06
C LEU A 160 15.34 -6.85 14.19
N ALA A 161 16.34 -7.70 13.91
CA ALA A 161 17.44 -7.37 13.03
C ALA A 161 16.96 -7.07 11.61
N PHE A 162 16.13 -7.97 11.04
CA PHE A 162 15.53 -7.78 9.72
C PHE A 162 14.66 -6.52 9.66
N GLN A 163 13.85 -6.26 10.69
CA GLN A 163 13.03 -5.06 10.75
C GLN A 163 13.87 -3.78 10.69
N ARG A 164 15.01 -3.76 11.39
CA ARG A 164 15.94 -2.61 11.39
C ARG A 164 16.60 -2.45 10.03
N ASP A 165 17.08 -3.53 9.43
CA ASP A 165 17.71 -3.50 8.11
C ASP A 165 16.73 -3.03 7.02
N PHE A 166 15.48 -3.51 7.07
CA PHE A 166 14.43 -3.03 6.18
C PHE A 166 14.16 -1.53 6.37
N LEU A 167 14.07 -1.04 7.61
CA LEU A 167 13.88 0.39 7.88
C LEU A 167 15.07 1.23 7.40
N LEU A 168 16.29 0.72 7.51
CA LEU A 168 17.48 1.39 6.96
C LEU A 168 17.40 1.51 5.44
N LEU A 169 17.00 0.44 4.75
CA LEU A 169 16.78 0.45 3.30
C LEU A 169 15.66 1.41 2.92
N ALA A 170 14.54 1.42 3.66
CA ALA A 170 13.44 2.35 3.42
C ALA A 170 13.88 3.81 3.61
N GLU A 171 14.67 4.11 4.64
CA GLU A 171 15.24 5.44 4.87
C GLU A 171 16.22 5.87 3.77
N GLN A 172 16.92 4.94 3.13
CA GLN A 172 17.81 5.22 1.99
C GLN A 172 17.04 5.56 0.72
N GLU A 173 15.99 4.80 0.42
CA GLU A 173 15.16 5.00 -0.79
C GLU A 173 14.16 6.16 -0.62
N TYR A 174 13.76 6.46 0.63
CA TYR A 174 12.68 7.41 0.95
C TYR A 174 13.05 8.36 2.10
N SER A 175 14.22 8.99 2.02
CA SER A 175 14.73 9.86 3.11
C SER A 175 13.71 10.89 3.60
N ASP A 176 12.90 11.46 2.69
CA ASP A 176 11.92 12.52 2.99
C ASP A 176 10.68 12.02 3.76
N TYR A 177 10.49 10.70 3.85
CA TYR A 177 9.34 10.06 4.49
C TYR A 177 9.63 9.71 5.95
N PHE A 178 10.89 9.85 6.37
CA PHE A 178 11.33 9.62 7.73
C PHE A 178 11.73 10.94 8.39
N PRO A 179 11.41 11.13 9.68
CA PRO A 179 11.86 12.31 10.39
C PRO A 179 13.39 12.41 10.36
N PRO A 180 13.97 13.61 10.19
CA PRO A 180 15.42 13.78 10.13
C PRO A 180 16.11 13.13 11.34
N ARG A 181 17.21 12.40 11.09
CA ARG A 181 18.02 11.75 12.15
C ARG A 181 18.63 12.74 13.15
N VAL A 182 18.60 14.04 12.85
CA VAL A 182 18.96 15.12 13.76
C VAL A 182 17.85 16.17 13.75
N VAL A 183 16.92 16.06 14.70
CA VAL A 183 16.24 17.25 15.21
C VAL A 183 17.05 17.67 16.42
N THR A 184 17.99 18.60 16.25
CA THR A 184 18.38 19.44 17.38
C THR A 184 17.11 20.09 17.88
N SER A 185 16.71 19.69 19.08
CA SER A 185 15.51 20.10 19.79
C SER A 185 15.50 21.61 20.03
N LYS A 186 15.11 22.41 19.03
CA LYS A 186 14.75 23.82 19.25
C LYS A 186 13.54 24.32 18.47
N GLN A 187 12.78 23.45 17.82
CA GLN A 187 11.44 23.77 17.30
C GLN A 187 10.58 22.49 17.25
N GLY A 188 10.33 21.91 18.43
CA GLY A 188 9.28 20.92 18.58
C GLY A 188 7.98 21.62 18.93
N TYR A 189 6.87 21.25 18.29
CA TYR A 189 5.58 21.39 18.94
C TYR A 189 5.68 20.68 20.30
N ARG A 190 5.55 21.44 21.39
CA ARG A 190 5.39 20.86 22.73
C ARG A 190 4.12 20.02 22.68
N VAL A 191 4.26 18.71 22.89
CA VAL A 191 3.13 17.93 23.42
C VAL A 191 2.86 18.54 24.79
N SER A 192 1.77 19.29 24.91
CA SER A 192 1.30 19.79 26.20
C SER A 192 1.14 18.59 27.14
N GLU A 193 1.66 18.72 28.36
CA GLU A 193 1.43 17.77 29.45
C GLU A 193 -0.01 17.28 29.43
N ASN A 194 -0.20 15.95 29.52
CA ASN A 194 -1.47 15.21 29.50
C ASN A 194 -2.68 16.10 29.79
N MET A 195 -3.24 16.72 28.75
CA MET A 195 -4.57 17.29 28.87
C MET A 195 -5.55 16.12 28.89
N PRO A 196 -6.45 16.04 29.88
CA PRO A 196 -7.53 15.07 29.81
C PRO A 196 -8.28 15.27 28.49
N ILE A 197 -8.58 14.16 27.80
CA ILE A 197 -9.37 14.18 26.57
C ILE A 197 -10.64 14.97 26.87
N PRO A 198 -10.91 16.09 26.16
CA PRO A 198 -12.13 16.83 26.38
C PRO A 198 -13.31 15.93 26.00
N PHE A 199 -14.17 15.62 26.97
CA PHE A 199 -15.45 14.96 26.73
C PHE A 199 -16.50 15.90 26.13
N ASP A 200 -16.09 17.11 25.74
CA ASP A 200 -16.95 18.08 25.09
C ASP A 200 -17.17 17.67 23.62
N LEU A 201 -18.30 17.00 23.39
CA LEU A 201 -18.83 16.64 22.08
C LEU A 201 -19.37 17.87 21.30
N GLY A 202 -19.28 19.09 21.83
CA GLY A 202 -19.78 20.31 21.19
C GLY A 202 -19.20 20.53 19.79
N LEU A 203 -17.90 20.25 19.58
CA LEU A 203 -17.27 20.32 18.25
C LEU A 203 -17.77 19.23 17.30
N PHE A 204 -18.12 18.05 17.83
CA PHE A 204 -18.66 16.94 17.04
C PHE A 204 -20.11 17.22 16.65
N ASN A 205 -20.89 17.83 17.54
CA ASN A 205 -22.28 18.25 17.28
C ASN A 205 -22.33 19.41 16.27
N ALA A 206 -21.43 20.39 16.37
CA ALA A 206 -21.31 21.47 15.39
C ALA A 206 -20.91 20.95 13.98
N LEU A 207 -20.14 19.85 13.91
CA LEU A 207 -19.78 19.18 12.66
C LEU A 207 -20.97 18.41 12.04
N ILE A 208 -21.87 17.86 12.87
CA ILE A 208 -23.09 17.20 12.40
C ILE A 208 -24.14 18.22 11.95
N GLU A 209 -24.23 19.37 12.63
CA GLU A 209 -25.12 20.49 12.25
C GLU A 209 -24.69 21.20 10.95
N THR A 210 -23.45 21.03 10.50
CA THR A 210 -22.96 21.60 9.23
C THR A 210 -23.30 20.74 7.99
N ASN A 211 -24.10 19.67 8.15
CA ASN A 211 -24.65 18.88 7.03
C ASN A 211 -25.74 19.61 6.21
N GLU A 212 -25.97 20.91 6.40
CA GLU A 212 -26.85 21.72 5.52
C GLU A 212 -26.16 22.22 4.22
N TRP A 213 -24.99 21.69 3.85
CA TRP A 213 -24.29 22.08 2.60
C TRP A 213 -24.74 21.32 1.33
N PHE A 214 -26.06 21.14 1.17
CA PHE A 214 -26.68 20.93 -0.15
C PHE A 214 -27.97 21.75 -0.28
N ASP A 215 -27.87 23.06 -0.06
CA ASP A 215 -28.77 24.00 -0.74
C ASP A 215 -28.31 24.14 -2.19
N ASP A 216 -28.74 23.20 -3.04
CA ASP A 216 -28.81 23.40 -4.48
C ASP A 216 -29.81 22.40 -5.10
N VAL A 217 -31.08 22.52 -4.69
CA VAL A 217 -32.21 22.13 -5.55
C VAL A 217 -32.98 23.38 -5.94
N ALA A 218 -32.28 24.30 -6.59
CA ALA A 218 -32.88 25.37 -7.38
C ALA A 218 -32.37 25.29 -8.83
N LYS A 219 -32.79 24.26 -9.55
CA LYS A 219 -32.86 24.32 -11.02
C LYS A 219 -34.16 23.70 -11.52
N GLY A 220 -35.09 24.61 -11.83
CA GLY A 220 -35.84 24.58 -13.09
C GLY A 220 -36.85 23.45 -13.28
N GLU A 221 -38.11 23.87 -13.35
CA GLU A 221 -39.27 23.18 -13.91
C GLU A 221 -38.97 22.18 -15.05
N ARG A 222 -39.66 21.04 -15.03
CA ARG A 222 -40.83 20.81 -15.89
C ARG A 222 -41.58 19.54 -15.49
N ASP A 223 -42.84 19.68 -15.11
CA ASP A 223 -43.84 18.62 -15.28
C ASP A 223 -44.13 18.46 -16.77
N VAL A 224 -44.16 17.22 -17.24
CA VAL A 224 -44.73 16.89 -18.55
C VAL A 224 -45.67 15.70 -18.34
N HIS A 225 -46.95 15.96 -18.61
CA HIS A 225 -48.01 14.95 -18.76
C HIS A 225 -47.69 13.98 -19.91
#